data_AF-A0AB72VB54-F1
#
_entry.id   AF-A0AB72VB54-F1
#
_cell.length_a   1.000
_cell.length_b   1.000
_cell.length_c   1.000
_cell.angle_alpha   90.00
_cell.angle_beta   90.00
_cell.angle_gamma   90.00
#
_symmetry.space_group_name_H-M   'P 1'
#
loop_
_entity.id
_entity.type
_entity.pdbx_description
1 polymer ?
#
loop_
_entity_poly.entity_id
_entity_poly.type
_entity_poly.pdbx_seq_one_letter_code
_entity_poly.pdbx_strand_id
1 'polypeptide(L)'
;MRTPLNKASALHVVTVIGALALIVIILWIDISTGFWQEIVILSGLAAGLVTFLLTTVFIGRFHQRSVEKRWAPVTHMALTSLLHQLADKKHSDLSRGDIVPRAFTVPTSTDAHAIHQDLEKLRNSVLKEQNHLTTVLGTWSEFLTSNSDNADILRSSAEFGLQLEQLRDKALEVEQRIKNSAQVDLTDLAHEIEICNQHHATLISAIQERLQSHTAELRAG
;
A
#
# COMPACT_ATOMS: atom_id res chain seq x y z
N MET A 1 -22.30 -19.15 3.94
CA MET A 1 -20.97 -18.51 3.81
C MET A 1 -21.18 -17.01 4.05
N ARG A 2 -20.95 -16.54 5.29
CA ARG A 2 -21.18 -15.14 5.67
C ARG A 2 -19.88 -14.38 5.41
N THR A 3 -19.91 -13.45 4.48
CA THR A 3 -18.82 -12.50 4.23
C THR A 3 -18.56 -11.70 5.52
N PRO A 4 -17.32 -11.61 6.01
CA PRO A 4 -17.00 -10.72 7.11
C PRO A 4 -17.20 -9.29 6.61
N LEU A 5 -18.25 -8.62 7.08
CA LEU A 5 -18.40 -7.19 6.89
C LEU A 5 -17.16 -6.52 7.49
N ASN A 6 -16.36 -5.94 6.61
CA ASN A 6 -15.15 -5.20 6.95
C ASN A 6 -15.54 -4.14 8.00
N LYS A 7 -15.02 -4.25 9.23
CA LYS A 7 -15.43 -3.42 10.38
C LYS A 7 -15.35 -1.92 10.06
N ALA A 8 -14.40 -1.52 9.22
CA ALA A 8 -14.25 -0.16 8.72
C ALA A 8 -15.45 0.31 7.85
N SER A 9 -15.98 -0.57 7.01
CA SER A 9 -17.15 -0.30 6.16
C SER A 9 -18.44 -0.23 6.99
N ALA A 10 -18.60 -1.12 7.98
CA ALA A 10 -19.73 -1.11 8.90
C ALA A 10 -19.76 0.14 9.79
N LEU A 11 -18.60 0.53 10.34
CA LEU A 11 -18.45 1.76 11.12
C LEU A 11 -18.80 2.99 10.26
N HIS A 12 -18.35 3.03 9.01
CA HIS A 12 -18.69 4.09 8.06
C HIS A 12 -20.20 4.19 7.76
N VAL A 13 -20.87 3.07 7.50
CA VAL A 13 -22.33 3.05 7.27
C VAL A 13 -23.08 3.55 8.49
N VAL A 14 -22.68 3.12 9.69
CA VAL A 14 -23.26 3.61 10.96
C VAL A 14 -23.02 5.11 11.14
N THR A 15 -21.84 5.61 10.78
CA THR A 15 -21.51 7.05 10.92
C THR A 15 -22.34 7.90 9.95
N VAL A 16 -22.51 7.47 8.69
CA VAL A 16 -23.32 8.18 7.68
C VAL A 16 -24.80 8.18 8.06
N ILE A 17 -25.33 7.03 8.50
CA ILE A 17 -26.71 6.92 8.96
C ILE A 17 -26.92 7.78 10.21
N GLY A 18 -25.97 7.77 11.15
CA GLY A 18 -26.01 8.60 12.36
C GLY A 18 -26.03 10.09 12.05
N ALA A 19 -25.17 10.55 11.12
CA ALA A 19 -25.13 11.94 10.69
C ALA A 19 -26.44 12.37 9.99
N LEU A 20 -26.97 11.54 9.09
CA LEU A 20 -28.26 11.79 8.43
C LEU A 20 -29.43 11.82 9.44
N ALA A 21 -29.47 10.87 10.36
CA ALA A 21 -30.48 10.85 11.41
C ALA A 21 -30.41 12.10 12.29
N LEU A 22 -29.21 12.53 12.66
CA LEU A 22 -29.00 13.75 13.45
C LEU A 22 -29.48 15.00 12.70
N ILE A 23 -29.18 15.12 11.40
CA ILE A 23 -29.66 16.22 10.55
C ILE A 23 -31.19 16.22 10.48
N VAL A 24 -31.81 15.05 10.26
CA VAL A 24 -33.28 14.92 10.19
C VAL A 24 -33.92 15.27 11.54
N ILE A 25 -33.34 14.85 12.66
CA ILE A 25 -33.82 15.18 14.01
C ILE A 25 -33.73 16.68 14.27
N ILE A 26 -32.62 17.33 13.90
CA ILE A 26 -32.44 18.77 14.07
C ILE A 26 -33.49 19.53 13.23
N LEU A 27 -33.68 19.16 11.97
CA LEU A 27 -34.70 19.75 11.09
C LEU A 27 -36.12 19.52 11.61
N TRP A 28 -36.41 18.34 12.13
CA TRP A 28 -37.71 18.01 12.72
C TRP A 28 -38.02 18.88 13.93
N ILE A 29 -37.04 19.03 14.84
CA ILE A 29 -37.17 19.88 16.03
C ILE A 29 -37.39 21.33 15.60
N ASP A 30 -36.65 21.84 14.62
CA ASP A 30 -36.79 23.20 14.09
C ASP A 30 -38.21 23.48 13.57
N ILE A 31 -38.72 22.63 12.67
CA ILE A 31 -40.06 22.76 12.08
C ILE A 31 -41.15 22.63 13.15
N SER A 32 -41.01 21.69 14.08
CA SER A 32 -42.06 21.37 15.05
C SER A 32 -42.15 22.38 16.20
N THR A 33 -41.07 23.08 16.55
CA THR A 33 -41.03 23.90 17.78
C THR A 33 -40.91 25.39 17.50
N GLY A 34 -40.50 25.82 16.29
CA GLY A 34 -40.29 27.24 15.98
C GLY A 34 -39.20 27.91 16.84
N PHE A 35 -38.46 27.11 17.62
CA PHE A 35 -37.59 27.55 18.71
C PHE A 35 -36.43 28.44 18.25
N TRP A 36 -36.04 28.31 16.98
CA TRP A 36 -34.91 29.03 16.41
C TRP A 36 -35.25 30.42 15.84
N GLN A 37 -36.54 30.78 15.74
CA GLN A 37 -36.94 32.12 15.33
C GLN A 37 -36.64 33.19 16.39
N GLU A 38 -36.60 32.82 17.68
CA GLU A 38 -36.32 33.75 18.79
C GLU A 38 -34.83 33.85 19.15
N ILE A 39 -34.00 32.87 18.76
CA ILE A 39 -32.57 32.80 19.14
C ILE A 39 -31.67 32.76 17.90
N VAL A 40 -31.44 33.94 17.32
CA VAL A 40 -30.63 34.18 16.10
C VAL A 40 -29.19 33.65 16.22
N ILE A 41 -28.61 33.64 17.42
CA ILE A 41 -27.21 33.20 17.64
C ILE A 41 -27.10 31.67 17.56
N LEU A 42 -28.11 30.96 18.05
CA LEU A 42 -28.10 29.51 18.11
C LEU A 42 -28.29 28.93 16.69
N SER A 43 -29.15 29.54 15.88
CA SER A 43 -29.43 29.09 14.50
C SER A 43 -28.20 29.21 13.60
N GLY A 44 -27.38 30.25 13.78
CA GLY A 44 -26.09 30.39 13.09
C GLY A 44 -25.10 29.27 13.43
N LEU A 45 -25.06 28.81 14.68
CA LEU A 45 -24.18 27.72 15.12
C LEU A 45 -24.66 26.36 14.60
N ALA A 46 -25.97 26.11 14.62
CA ALA A 46 -26.57 24.91 14.06
C ALA A 46 -26.36 24.83 12.53
N ALA A 47 -26.62 25.93 11.80
CA ALA A 47 -26.36 26.01 10.37
C ALA A 47 -24.87 25.85 10.05
N GLY A 48 -23.98 26.43 10.87
CA GLY A 48 -22.53 26.25 10.77
C GLY A 48 -22.11 24.79 10.98
N LEU A 49 -22.68 24.09 11.98
CA LEU A 49 -22.40 22.67 12.24
C LEU A 49 -22.91 21.78 11.10
N VAL A 50 -24.13 22.00 10.61
CA VAL A 50 -24.68 21.26 9.47
C VAL A 50 -23.84 21.49 8.22
N THR A 51 -23.45 22.75 7.96
CA THR A 51 -22.57 23.09 6.83
C THR A 51 -21.20 22.43 6.99
N PHE A 52 -20.63 22.42 8.20
CA PHE A 52 -19.35 21.76 8.49
C PHE A 52 -19.45 20.24 8.29
N LEU A 53 -20.50 19.58 8.80
CA LEU A 53 -20.74 18.15 8.61
C LEU A 53 -20.98 17.82 7.13
N LEU A 54 -21.76 18.63 6.42
CA LEU A 54 -21.99 18.45 4.99
C LEU A 54 -20.69 18.65 4.19
N THR A 55 -19.87 19.65 4.55
CA THR A 55 -18.61 19.92 3.87
C THR A 55 -17.59 18.80 4.10
N THR A 56 -17.45 18.36 5.35
CA THR A 56 -16.52 17.29 5.72
C THR A 56 -16.92 15.92 5.17
N VAL A 57 -18.23 15.60 5.18
CA VAL A 57 -18.71 14.28 4.74
C VAL A 57 -18.94 14.21 3.22
N PHE A 58 -19.52 15.25 2.61
CA PHE A 58 -19.90 15.23 1.18
C PHE A 58 -18.87 15.91 0.27
N ILE A 59 -18.40 17.11 0.58
CA ILE A 59 -17.47 17.84 -0.32
C ILE A 59 -16.13 17.11 -0.43
N GLY A 60 -15.59 16.65 0.70
CA GLY A 60 -14.32 15.91 0.71
C GLY A 60 -14.37 14.68 -0.19
N ARG A 61 -15.44 13.87 -0.08
CA ARG A 61 -15.59 12.64 -0.85
C ARG A 61 -15.94 12.83 -2.31
N PHE A 62 -16.84 13.76 -2.64
CA PHE A 62 -17.20 14.03 -4.05
C PHE A 62 -16.03 14.64 -4.81
N HIS A 63 -15.28 15.53 -4.17
CA HIS A 63 -14.08 16.09 -4.75
C HIS A 63 -13.01 15.01 -4.94
N GLN A 64 -12.78 14.16 -3.93
CA GLN A 64 -11.82 13.06 -4.00
C GLN A 64 -12.16 12.06 -5.11
N ARG A 65 -13.43 11.63 -5.24
CA ARG A 65 -13.86 10.74 -6.34
C ARG A 65 -13.74 11.38 -7.74
N SER A 66 -14.04 12.67 -7.86
CA SER A 66 -13.97 13.36 -9.15
C SER A 66 -12.51 13.58 -9.58
N VAL A 67 -11.64 13.89 -8.62
CA VAL A 67 -10.19 13.98 -8.83
C VAL A 67 -9.61 12.61 -9.17
N GLU A 68 -10.03 11.55 -8.47
CA GLU A 68 -9.61 10.18 -8.74
C GLU A 68 -9.99 9.72 -10.16
N LYS A 69 -11.25 9.93 -10.60
CA LYS A 69 -11.66 9.62 -11.97
C LYS A 69 -10.82 10.36 -13.01
N ARG A 70 -10.50 11.64 -12.77
CA ARG A 70 -9.66 12.45 -13.68
C ARG A 70 -8.24 11.89 -13.81
N TRP A 71 -7.69 11.36 -12.72
CA TRP A 71 -6.33 10.82 -12.68
C TRP A 71 -6.26 9.29 -12.80
N ALA A 72 -7.37 8.64 -13.13
CA ALA A 72 -7.43 7.19 -13.23
C ALA A 72 -6.46 6.59 -14.26
N PRO A 73 -6.23 7.20 -15.44
CA PRO A 73 -5.21 6.70 -16.37
C PRO A 73 -3.79 6.77 -15.80
N VAL A 74 -3.48 7.85 -15.06
CA VAL A 74 -2.16 8.04 -14.43
C VAL A 74 -1.96 7.05 -13.28
N THR A 75 -3.01 6.81 -12.48
CA THR A 75 -3.00 5.77 -11.43
C THR A 75 -2.72 4.39 -12.02
N HIS A 76 -3.44 4.02 -13.08
CA HIS A 76 -3.23 2.75 -13.76
C HIS A 76 -1.80 2.63 -14.31
N MET A 77 -1.28 3.69 -14.93
CA MET A 77 0.09 3.74 -15.45
C MET A 77 1.13 3.59 -14.33
N ALA A 78 0.97 4.30 -13.21
CA ALA A 78 1.88 4.22 -12.06
C ALA A 78 1.93 2.81 -11.46
N LEU A 79 0.76 2.21 -11.20
CA LEU A 79 0.67 0.85 -10.65
C LEU A 79 1.25 -0.20 -11.62
N THR A 80 0.98 -0.06 -12.92
CA THR A 80 1.56 -0.95 -13.94
C THR A 80 3.08 -0.78 -14.03
N SER A 81 3.58 0.45 -13.90
CA SER A 81 5.01 0.75 -13.90
C SER A 81 5.72 0.13 -12.68
N LEU A 82 5.11 0.20 -11.49
CA LEU A 82 5.57 -0.50 -10.29
C LEU A 82 5.65 -2.00 -10.51
N LEU A 83 4.58 -2.62 -10.99
CA LEU A 83 4.57 -4.05 -11.29
C LEU A 83 5.66 -4.44 -12.28
N HIS A 84 5.81 -3.72 -13.38
CA HIS A 84 6.80 -4.04 -14.41
C HIS A 84 8.25 -4.00 -13.88
N GLN A 85 8.52 -3.07 -12.97
CA GLN A 85 9.86 -2.89 -12.42
C GLN A 85 10.19 -3.92 -11.35
N LEU A 86 9.21 -4.33 -10.53
CA LEU A 86 9.38 -5.30 -9.44
C LEU A 86 9.26 -6.76 -9.91
N ALA A 87 8.50 -7.01 -10.99
CA ALA A 87 8.29 -8.35 -11.52
C ALA A 87 9.55 -8.99 -12.10
N ASP A 88 9.66 -10.31 -11.98
CA ASP A 88 10.63 -11.09 -12.74
C ASP A 88 10.21 -11.16 -14.20
N LYS A 89 10.88 -10.36 -15.05
CA LYS A 89 10.60 -10.30 -16.49
C LYS A 89 10.72 -11.64 -17.22
N LYS A 90 11.47 -12.61 -16.68
CA LYS A 90 11.64 -13.92 -17.31
C LYS A 90 10.50 -14.88 -16.99
N HIS A 91 9.93 -14.76 -15.80
CA HIS A 91 8.93 -15.69 -15.28
C HIS A 91 7.52 -15.10 -15.19
N SER A 92 7.37 -13.80 -15.46
CA SER A 92 6.09 -13.09 -15.44
C SER A 92 5.53 -12.89 -16.85
N ASP A 93 4.23 -13.11 -17.01
CA ASP A 93 3.43 -12.63 -18.14
C ASP A 93 2.51 -11.49 -17.68
N LEU A 94 3.02 -10.26 -17.79
CA LEU A 94 2.29 -9.04 -17.47
C LEU A 94 1.02 -8.86 -18.32
N SER A 95 0.97 -9.43 -19.53
CA SER A 95 -0.19 -9.32 -20.42
C SER A 95 -1.35 -10.19 -19.95
N ARG A 96 -1.03 -11.30 -19.28
CA ARG A 96 -2.01 -12.22 -18.69
C ARG A 96 -2.30 -11.97 -17.21
N GLY A 97 -1.49 -11.11 -16.58
CA GLY A 97 -1.60 -10.81 -15.15
C GLY A 97 -0.87 -11.81 -14.25
N ASP A 98 -0.11 -12.74 -14.83
CA ASP A 98 0.73 -13.70 -14.11
C ASP A 98 2.03 -13.02 -13.73
N ILE A 99 2.08 -12.42 -12.54
CA ILE A 99 3.23 -11.63 -12.07
C ILE A 99 3.93 -12.38 -10.94
N VAL A 100 5.20 -12.69 -11.16
CA VAL A 100 6.06 -13.39 -10.20
C VAL A 100 7.14 -12.43 -9.72
N PRO A 101 7.31 -12.20 -8.41
CA PRO A 101 8.42 -11.40 -7.89
C PRO A 101 9.75 -12.10 -8.17
N ARG A 102 10.83 -11.31 -8.32
CA ARG A 102 12.19 -11.86 -8.34
C ARG A 102 12.51 -12.42 -6.96
N ALA A 103 12.88 -13.70 -6.91
CA ALA A 103 13.27 -14.37 -5.68
C ALA A 103 14.79 -14.36 -5.49
N PHE A 104 15.22 -14.07 -4.27
CA PHE A 104 16.58 -14.30 -3.83
C PHE A 104 16.76 -15.78 -3.46
N THR A 105 17.95 -16.31 -3.71
CA THR A 105 18.28 -17.73 -3.52
C THR A 105 19.31 -17.91 -2.42
N VAL A 106 19.11 -18.93 -1.60
CA VAL A 106 20.06 -19.30 -0.54
C VAL A 106 21.30 -19.95 -1.16
N PRO A 107 22.53 -19.54 -0.77
CA PRO A 107 23.73 -20.26 -1.18
C PRO A 107 23.68 -21.71 -0.69
N THR A 108 23.86 -22.67 -1.61
CA THR A 108 23.83 -24.11 -1.28
C THR A 108 25.20 -24.76 -1.28
N SER A 109 26.25 -24.03 -1.69
CA SER A 109 27.60 -24.57 -1.74
C SER A 109 28.16 -24.81 -0.34
N THR A 110 28.96 -25.86 -0.20
CA THR A 110 29.72 -26.16 1.03
C THR A 110 31.15 -25.60 0.98
N ASP A 111 31.61 -25.16 -0.18
CA ASP A 111 32.94 -24.57 -0.34
C ASP A 111 32.92 -23.07 0.01
N ALA A 112 33.85 -22.65 0.88
CA ALA A 112 33.92 -21.28 1.38
C ALA A 112 34.15 -20.25 0.26
N HIS A 113 34.94 -20.59 -0.77
CA HIS A 113 35.17 -19.69 -1.89
C HIS A 113 33.92 -19.51 -2.75
N ALA A 114 33.23 -20.61 -3.06
CA ALA A 114 31.96 -20.57 -3.76
C ALA A 114 30.86 -19.81 -2.98
N ILE A 115 30.76 -20.02 -1.66
CA ILE A 115 29.81 -19.27 -0.81
C ILE A 115 30.11 -17.77 -0.87
N HIS A 116 31.38 -17.37 -0.81
CA HIS A 116 31.76 -15.96 -0.91
C HIS A 116 31.29 -15.32 -2.23
N GLN A 117 31.46 -16.01 -3.36
CA GLN A 117 30.96 -15.55 -4.65
C GLN A 117 29.42 -15.46 -4.68
N ASP A 118 28.72 -16.42 -4.09
CA ASP A 118 27.26 -16.42 -4.05
C ASP A 118 26.71 -15.30 -3.15
N LEU A 119 27.39 -15.00 -2.03
CA LEU A 119 27.06 -13.84 -1.19
C LEU A 119 27.28 -12.52 -1.94
N GLU A 120 28.32 -12.41 -2.75
CA GLU A 120 28.54 -11.23 -3.59
C GLU A 120 27.43 -11.06 -4.63
N LYS A 121 27.05 -12.14 -5.32
CA LYS A 121 25.92 -12.13 -6.27
C LYS A 121 24.61 -11.75 -5.58
N LEU A 122 24.36 -12.27 -4.38
CA LEU A 122 23.19 -11.94 -3.58
C LEU A 122 23.16 -10.43 -3.28
N ARG A 123 24.23 -9.86 -2.75
CA ARG A 123 24.31 -8.42 -2.46
C ARG A 123 24.11 -7.56 -3.70
N ASN A 124 24.73 -7.93 -4.82
CA ASN A 124 24.55 -7.21 -6.08
C ASN A 124 23.10 -7.26 -6.56
N SER A 125 22.42 -8.40 -6.37
CA SER A 125 21.00 -8.56 -6.70
C SER A 125 20.11 -7.72 -5.78
N VAL A 126 20.40 -7.70 -4.47
CA VAL A 126 19.70 -6.86 -3.48
C VAL A 126 19.84 -5.38 -3.81
N LEU A 127 21.05 -4.91 -4.13
CA LEU A 127 21.30 -3.53 -4.53
C LEU A 127 20.55 -3.16 -5.81
N LYS A 128 20.50 -4.07 -6.79
CA LYS A 128 19.72 -3.87 -8.01
C LYS A 128 18.23 -3.71 -7.70
N GLU A 129 17.71 -4.54 -6.80
CA GLU A 129 16.32 -4.47 -6.37
C GLU A 129 16.00 -3.16 -5.62
N GLN A 130 16.87 -2.76 -4.70
CA GLN A 130 16.76 -1.48 -3.99
C GLN A 130 16.75 -0.28 -4.96
N ASN A 131 17.58 -0.33 -6.01
CA ASN A 131 17.61 0.69 -7.05
C ASN A 131 16.32 0.72 -7.87
N HIS A 132 15.76 -0.45 -8.22
CA HIS A 132 14.46 -0.50 -8.90
C HIS A 132 13.37 0.11 -8.02
N LEU A 133 13.26 -0.30 -6.76
CA LEU A 133 12.27 0.23 -5.82
C LEU A 133 12.42 1.75 -5.66
N THR A 134 13.64 2.24 -5.42
CA THR A 134 13.95 3.67 -5.26
C THR A 134 13.60 4.47 -6.51
N THR A 135 13.93 3.97 -7.70
CA THR A 135 13.65 4.64 -8.97
C THR A 135 12.15 4.83 -9.17
N VAL A 136 11.36 3.78 -8.91
CA VAL A 136 9.93 3.84 -9.15
C VAL A 136 9.21 4.67 -8.09
N LEU A 137 9.58 4.53 -6.82
CA LEU A 137 9.07 5.41 -5.76
C LEU A 137 9.47 6.86 -6.01
N GLY A 138 10.69 7.14 -6.47
CA GLY A 138 11.10 8.49 -6.85
C GLY A 138 10.24 9.07 -7.98
N THR A 139 9.81 8.24 -8.92
CA THR A 139 8.96 8.66 -10.05
C THR A 139 7.50 8.90 -9.63
N TRP A 140 6.95 8.05 -8.75
CA TRP A 140 5.51 8.02 -8.50
C TRP A 140 5.09 8.36 -7.07
N SER A 141 6.00 8.60 -6.13
CA SER A 141 5.68 8.81 -4.71
C SER A 141 4.72 9.97 -4.47
N GLU A 142 4.92 11.12 -5.12
CA GLU A 142 4.02 12.28 -4.99
C GLU A 142 2.60 11.93 -5.45
N PHE A 143 2.49 11.16 -6.54
CA PHE A 143 1.20 10.71 -7.04
C PHE A 143 0.56 9.67 -6.10
N LEU A 144 1.34 8.69 -5.64
CA LEU A 144 0.84 7.63 -4.75
C LEU A 144 0.40 8.19 -3.40
N THR A 145 1.10 9.17 -2.84
CA THR A 145 0.75 9.80 -1.56
C THR A 145 -0.46 10.72 -1.65
N SER A 146 -0.83 11.18 -2.84
CA SER A 146 -2.01 12.05 -3.06
C SER A 146 -3.35 11.32 -2.90
N ASN A 147 -3.35 9.97 -2.91
CA ASN A 147 -4.56 9.16 -2.76
C ASN A 147 -4.41 8.18 -1.57
N SER A 148 -5.35 8.24 -0.62
CA SER A 148 -5.41 7.34 0.54
C SER A 148 -5.42 5.86 0.15
N ASP A 149 -5.95 5.53 -1.02
CA ASP A 149 -6.15 4.16 -1.46
C ASP A 149 -4.85 3.46 -1.87
N ASN A 150 -3.73 4.19 -1.92
CA ASN A 150 -2.40 3.64 -2.18
C ASN A 150 -1.55 3.49 -0.91
N ALA A 151 -2.11 3.77 0.27
CA ALA A 151 -1.37 3.73 1.54
C ALA A 151 -0.76 2.34 1.82
N ASP A 152 -1.46 1.27 1.46
CA ASP A 152 -0.98 -0.10 1.65
C ASP A 152 0.20 -0.45 0.74
N ILE A 153 0.23 0.11 -0.47
CA ILE A 153 1.36 -0.03 -1.41
C ILE A 153 2.59 0.69 -0.85
N LEU A 154 2.42 1.91 -0.35
CA LEU A 154 3.52 2.69 0.24
C LEU A 154 4.08 2.02 1.49
N ARG A 155 3.20 1.49 2.36
CA ARG A 155 3.61 0.72 3.53
C ARG A 155 4.39 -0.54 3.14
N SER A 156 3.84 -1.35 2.24
CA SER A 156 4.49 -2.58 1.76
C SER A 156 5.82 -2.29 1.06
N SER A 157 5.92 -1.15 0.36
CA SER A 157 7.16 -0.71 -0.28
C SER A 157 8.22 -0.32 0.76
N ALA A 158 7.84 0.37 1.83
CA ALA A 158 8.75 0.73 2.91
C ALA A 158 9.25 -0.52 3.67
N GLU A 159 8.34 -1.44 3.99
CA GLU A 159 8.68 -2.72 4.62
C GLU A 159 9.64 -3.52 3.74
N PHE A 160 9.36 -3.65 2.44
CA PHE A 160 10.27 -4.32 1.51
C PHE A 160 11.64 -3.65 1.42
N GLY A 161 11.68 -2.31 1.37
CA GLY A 161 12.93 -1.55 1.39
C GLY A 161 13.79 -1.84 2.63
N LEU A 162 13.18 -1.88 3.81
CA LEU A 162 13.86 -2.24 5.05
C LEU A 162 14.40 -3.68 5.03
N GLN A 163 13.62 -4.62 4.51
CA GLN A 163 14.02 -6.03 4.40
C GLN A 163 15.20 -6.22 3.43
N LEU A 164 15.28 -5.45 2.34
CA LEU A 164 16.45 -5.46 1.45
C LEU A 164 17.73 -5.01 2.17
N GLU A 165 17.65 -3.96 3.00
CA GLU A 165 18.79 -3.49 3.78
C GLU A 165 19.22 -4.53 4.83
N GLN A 166 18.26 -5.12 5.54
CA GLN A 166 18.53 -6.19 6.52
C GLN A 166 19.19 -7.42 5.86
N LEU A 167 18.70 -7.84 4.69
CA LEU A 167 19.28 -8.95 3.94
C LEU A 167 20.72 -8.66 3.47
N ARG A 168 20.99 -7.44 3.00
CA ARG A 168 22.35 -7.01 2.62
C ARG A 168 23.30 -7.08 3.82
N ASP A 169 22.88 -6.55 4.95
CA ASP A 169 23.69 -6.48 6.15
C ASP A 169 23.94 -7.88 6.71
N LYS A 170 22.93 -8.76 6.70
CA LYS A 170 23.08 -10.18 7.07
C LYS A 170 24.06 -10.92 6.16
N ALA A 171 24.01 -10.68 4.85
CA ALA A 171 24.94 -11.28 3.90
C ALA A 171 26.40 -10.86 4.17
N LEU A 172 26.63 -9.60 4.59
CA LEU A 172 27.95 -9.11 5.00
C LEU A 172 28.42 -9.73 6.34
N GLU A 173 27.52 -9.87 7.31
CA GLU A 173 27.82 -10.53 8.58
C GLU A 173 28.26 -11.98 8.36
N VAL A 174 27.55 -12.72 7.51
CA VAL A 174 27.91 -14.11 7.15
C VAL A 174 29.27 -14.16 6.48
N GLU A 175 29.55 -13.27 5.52
CA GLU A 175 30.85 -13.21 4.86
C GLU A 175 31.99 -12.98 5.87
N GLN A 176 31.79 -12.09 6.84
CA GLN A 176 32.75 -11.81 7.88
C GLN A 176 32.94 -13.01 8.83
N ARG A 177 31.87 -13.74 9.16
CA ARG A 177 31.96 -14.98 9.95
C ARG A 177 32.78 -16.05 9.23
N ILE A 178 32.58 -16.24 7.92
CA ILE A 178 33.33 -17.21 7.11
C ILE A 178 34.83 -16.88 7.07
N LYS A 179 35.21 -15.59 7.05
CA LYS A 179 36.61 -15.18 7.10
C LYS A 179 37.27 -15.48 8.45
N ASN A 180 36.50 -15.43 9.54
CA ASN A 180 37.00 -15.54 10.91
C ASN A 180 36.84 -16.94 11.52
N SER A 181 36.00 -17.80 10.95
CA SER A 181 35.67 -19.13 11.46
C SER A 181 35.54 -20.14 10.31
N ALA A 182 36.01 -21.36 10.52
CA ALA A 182 35.96 -22.43 9.53
C ALA A 182 34.54 -23.04 9.36
N GLN A 183 33.58 -22.71 10.23
CA GLN A 183 32.23 -23.23 10.17
C GLN A 183 31.28 -22.23 9.51
N VAL A 184 30.60 -22.70 8.47
CA VAL A 184 29.59 -21.93 7.73
C VAL A 184 28.21 -22.32 8.24
N ASP A 185 27.51 -21.36 8.86
CA ASP A 185 26.09 -21.48 9.19
C ASP A 185 25.31 -20.43 8.37
N LEU A 186 24.38 -20.91 7.53
CA LEU A 186 23.56 -20.11 6.64
C LEU A 186 22.09 -20.08 7.06
N THR A 187 21.72 -20.71 8.18
CA THR A 187 20.31 -20.82 8.62
C THR A 187 19.66 -19.46 8.83
N ASP A 188 20.34 -18.54 9.54
CA ASP A 188 19.87 -17.16 9.72
C ASP A 188 19.68 -16.44 8.37
N LEU A 189 20.65 -16.59 7.46
CA LEU A 189 20.59 -15.94 6.14
C LEU A 189 19.45 -16.50 5.28
N ALA A 190 19.23 -17.81 5.33
CA ALA A 190 18.13 -18.46 4.63
C ALA A 190 16.78 -17.92 5.11
N HIS A 191 16.64 -17.72 6.43
CA HIS A 191 15.44 -17.14 7.02
C HIS A 191 15.21 -15.69 6.55
N GLU A 192 16.25 -14.85 6.58
CA GLU A 192 16.16 -13.47 6.09
C GLU A 192 15.83 -13.39 4.58
N ILE A 193 16.38 -14.30 3.77
CA ILE A 193 16.04 -14.43 2.35
C ILE A 193 14.55 -14.74 2.18
N GLU A 194 14.01 -15.67 2.97
CA GLU A 194 12.61 -16.06 2.90
C GLU A 194 11.68 -14.91 3.31
N ILE A 195 11.99 -14.22 4.41
CA ILE A 195 11.26 -13.02 4.85
C ILE A 195 11.28 -11.95 3.75
N CYS A 196 12.44 -11.67 3.16
CA CYS A 196 12.58 -10.68 2.10
C CYS A 196 11.74 -11.05 0.86
N ASN A 197 11.81 -12.31 0.44
CA ASN A 197 11.00 -12.84 -0.68
C ASN A 197 9.49 -12.73 -0.40
N GLN A 198 9.07 -12.98 0.85
CA GLN A 198 7.68 -12.82 1.26
C GLN A 198 7.22 -11.37 1.18
N HIS A 199 8.02 -10.41 1.65
CA HIS A 199 7.68 -8.99 1.56
C HIS A 199 7.61 -8.50 0.11
N HIS A 200 8.48 -9.00 -0.77
CA HIS A 200 8.41 -8.73 -2.20
C HIS A 200 7.08 -9.23 -2.79
N ALA A 201 6.68 -10.47 -2.46
CA ALA A 201 5.41 -11.04 -2.90
C ALA A 201 4.19 -10.27 -2.36
N THR A 202 4.22 -9.84 -1.09
CA THR A 202 3.18 -9.01 -0.47
C THR A 202 3.03 -7.68 -1.21
N LEU A 203 4.14 -7.01 -1.55
CA LEU A 203 4.12 -5.76 -2.31
C LEU A 203 3.50 -5.95 -3.70
N ILE A 204 3.90 -6.99 -4.44
CA ILE A 204 3.32 -7.31 -5.76
C ILE A 204 1.81 -7.56 -5.62
N SER A 205 1.40 -8.35 -4.63
CA SER A 205 -0.02 -8.67 -4.40
C SER A 205 -0.84 -7.42 -4.08
N ALA A 206 -0.34 -6.54 -3.22
CA ALA A 206 -1.01 -5.27 -2.89
C ALA A 206 -1.21 -4.38 -4.13
N ILE A 207 -0.22 -4.32 -5.02
CA ILE A 207 -0.33 -3.55 -6.27
C ILE A 207 -1.35 -4.20 -7.21
N GLN A 208 -1.34 -5.54 -7.34
CA GLN A 208 -2.31 -6.27 -8.17
C GLN A 208 -3.75 -6.09 -7.69
N GLU A 209 -3.99 -6.22 -6.39
CA GLU A 209 -5.31 -6.01 -5.78
C GLU A 209 -5.81 -4.59 -6.04
N ARG A 210 -4.96 -3.57 -5.87
CA ARG A 210 -5.34 -2.19 -6.16
C ARG A 210 -5.64 -1.98 -7.66
N LEU A 211 -4.84 -2.54 -8.55
CA LEU A 211 -5.07 -2.46 -10.00
C LEU A 211 -6.42 -3.09 -10.40
N GLN A 212 -6.76 -4.23 -9.79
CA GLN A 212 -8.04 -4.91 -10.01
C GLN A 212 -9.22 -4.08 -9.49
N SER A 213 -9.13 -3.54 -8.26
CA SER A 213 -10.15 -2.64 -7.70
C SER A 213 -10.35 -1.41 -8.58
N HIS A 214 -9.26 -0.74 -8.96
CA HIS A 214 -9.26 0.43 -9.82
C HIS A 214 -9.93 0.17 -11.18
N THR A 215 -9.64 -0.99 -11.78
CA THR A 215 -10.25 -1.40 -13.05
C THR A 215 -11.74 -1.70 -12.89
N ALA A 216 -12.16 -2.30 -11.78
CA ALA A 216 -13.56 -2.55 -11.49
C ALA A 216 -14.34 -1.25 -11.27
N GLU A 217 -13.76 -0.29 -10.54
CA GLU A 217 -14.31 1.05 -10.30
C GLU A 217 -14.52 1.81 -11.62
N LEU A 218 -13.55 1.72 -12.54
CA LEU A 218 -13.65 2.32 -13.88
C LEU A 218 -14.76 1.71 -14.75
N ARG A 219 -15.02 0.40 -14.62
CA ARG A 219 -16.09 -0.27 -15.39
C ARG A 219 -17.49 -0.03 -14.82
N ALA A 220 -17.59 0.22 -13.51
CA ALA A 220 -18.86 0.43 -12.82
C ALA A 220 -19.35 1.88 -12.85
N GLY A 221 -18.47 2.83 -13.22
CA GLY A 221 -18.71 4.27 -13.14
C GLY A 221 -18.95 4.94 -14.47
#